data_AF-A0A183J713-F1
#
_entry.id   AF-A0A183J713-F1
#
_cell.length_a   1.000
_cell.length_b   1.000
_cell.length_c   1.000
_cell.angle_alpha   90.00
_cell.angle_beta   90.00
_cell.angle_gamma   90.00
#
_symmetry.space_group_name_H-M   'P 1'
#
loop_
_entity.id
_entity.type
_entity.pdbx_description
1 polymer ?
#
loop_
_entity_poly.entity_id
_entity_poly.type
_entity_poly.pdbx_seq_one_letter_code
_entity_poly.pdbx_strand_id
1 'polypeptide(L)'
;MYISGGSLVDLMVDALPKANLPYDRVRMFLCDERVVPYSDELSNCGQYFRKVIPKVEGLTVQHFATIDPSLPIESCAAAYEKTLVDTFGGSDRNPMSLKFNLLLLGIGCDGHTCSLFPRSEALRV
;
A
#
# COMPACT_ATOMS: atom_id res chain seq x y z
N MET A 1 -4.97 6.29 -3.54
CA MET A 1 -3.63 6.74 -3.12
C MET A 1 -2.77 5.53 -2.83
N TYR A 2 -1.49 5.60 -3.16
CA TYR A 2 -0.49 4.61 -2.80
C TYR A 2 0.32 5.13 -1.61
N ILE A 3 0.49 4.30 -0.58
CA ILE A 3 1.10 4.68 0.70
C ILE A 3 2.16 3.67 1.11
N SER A 4 3.33 4.16 1.52
CA SER A 4 4.37 3.35 2.16
C SER A 4 4.03 3.04 3.62
N GLY A 5 4.76 2.09 4.20
CA GLY A 5 4.78 1.86 5.64
C GLY A 5 5.76 2.77 6.40
N GLY A 6 6.31 2.26 7.49
CA GLY A 6 7.29 2.96 8.31
C GLY A 6 6.72 4.19 9.01
N SER A 7 7.54 5.24 9.16
CA SER A 7 7.15 6.49 9.84
C SER A 7 6.01 7.25 9.15
N LEU A 8 5.71 6.93 7.89
CA LEU A 8 4.54 7.49 7.20
C LEU A 8 3.23 7.10 7.90
N VAL A 9 3.15 5.90 8.50
CA VAL A 9 1.95 5.46 9.22
C VAL A 9 1.64 6.41 10.38
N ASP A 10 2.67 6.76 11.16
CA ASP A 10 2.51 7.66 12.30
C ASP A 10 2.14 9.08 11.86
N LEU A 11 2.70 9.55 10.72
CA LEU A 11 2.27 10.82 10.12
C LEU A 11 0.80 10.78 9.67
N MET A 12 0.34 9.65 9.13
CA MET A 12 -1.05 9.45 8.69
C MET A 12 -2.04 9.44 9.84
N VAL A 13 -1.65 8.93 11.02
CA VAL A 13 -2.45 9.01 12.26
C VAL A 13 -2.82 10.45 12.58
N ASP A 14 -1.89 11.39 12.39
CA ASP A 14 -2.11 12.80 12.71
C ASP A 14 -2.74 13.60 11.56
N ALA A 15 -2.50 13.20 10.31
CA ALA A 15 -2.90 13.94 9.12
C ALA A 15 -4.31 13.58 8.61
N LEU A 16 -4.64 12.29 8.53
CA LEU A 16 -5.90 11.85 7.90
C LEU A 16 -7.17 12.30 8.65
N PRO A 17 -7.22 12.32 10.00
CA PRO A 17 -8.39 12.85 10.70
C PRO A 17 -8.65 14.33 10.40
N LYS A 18 -7.61 15.10 10.09
CA LYS A 18 -7.70 16.54 9.77
C LYS A 18 -8.00 16.81 8.28
N ALA A 19 -7.73 15.83 7.42
CA ALA A 19 -7.88 15.97 5.97
C ALA A 19 -9.34 15.97 5.50
N ASN A 20 -10.29 15.50 6.33
CA ASN A 20 -11.74 15.44 6.05
C ASN A 20 -12.04 14.95 4.61
N LEU A 21 -11.55 13.77 4.27
CA LEU A 21 -11.65 13.20 2.93
C LEU A 21 -12.99 12.49 2.69
N PRO A 22 -13.51 12.48 1.44
CA PRO A 22 -14.67 11.66 1.07
C PRO A 22 -14.25 10.18 0.94
N TYR A 23 -14.27 9.44 2.06
CA TYR A 23 -13.76 8.07 2.12
C TYR A 23 -14.48 7.09 1.20
N ASP A 24 -15.73 7.36 0.81
CA ASP A 24 -16.47 6.64 -0.24
C ASP A 24 -15.75 6.62 -1.60
N ARG A 25 -14.84 7.57 -1.82
CA ARG A 25 -14.03 7.71 -3.05
C ARG A 25 -12.55 7.43 -2.83
N VAL A 26 -12.15 7.09 -1.60
CA VAL A 26 -10.76 6.82 -1.27
C VAL A 26 -10.51 5.32 -1.38
N ARG A 27 -9.48 4.96 -2.14
CA ARG A 27 -8.85 3.64 -2.05
C ARG A 27 -7.38 3.79 -1.72
N MET A 28 -6.89 2.93 -0.85
CA MET A 28 -5.53 2.89 -0.36
C MET A 28 -4.84 1.64 -0.90
N PHE A 29 -3.66 1.82 -1.47
CA PHE A 29 -2.81 0.76 -1.99
C PHE A 29 -1.47 0.85 -1.28
N LEU A 30 -0.89 -0.29 -0.93
CA LEU A 30 0.43 -0.33 -0.32
C LEU A 30 1.47 -0.30 -1.44
N CYS A 31 2.49 0.53 -1.27
CA CYS A 31 3.62 0.58 -2.21
C CYS A 31 4.49 -0.69 -2.13
N ASP A 32 4.53 -1.29 -0.94
CA ASP A 32 5.20 -2.52 -0.59
C ASP A 32 4.53 -3.12 0.65
N GLU A 33 4.70 -4.43 0.84
CA GLU A 33 4.25 -5.11 2.03
C GLU A 33 5.19 -6.27 2.37
N ARG A 34 5.31 -6.56 3.67
CA ARG A 34 6.03 -7.71 4.20
C ARG A 34 5.03 -8.85 4.25
N VAL A 35 5.35 -9.98 3.64
CA VAL A 35 4.48 -11.17 3.62
C VAL A 35 4.53 -11.86 4.99
N VAL A 36 3.87 -11.26 5.96
CA VAL A 36 3.73 -11.71 7.35
C VAL A 36 2.27 -11.52 7.79
N PRO A 37 1.79 -12.23 8.83
CA PRO A 37 0.44 -12.05 9.34
C PRO A 37 0.13 -10.59 9.68
N TYR A 38 -1.11 -10.13 9.46
CA TYR A 38 -1.46 -8.74 9.77
C TYR A 38 -1.29 -8.35 11.23
N SER A 39 -1.29 -9.31 12.15
CA SER A 39 -1.01 -9.08 13.57
C SER A 39 0.45 -8.74 13.85
N ASP A 40 1.35 -9.06 12.92
CA ASP A 40 2.78 -8.76 13.03
C ASP A 40 3.03 -7.25 12.99
N GLU A 41 4.04 -6.81 13.73
CA GLU A 41 4.44 -5.40 13.79
C GLU A 41 5.09 -4.93 12.48
N LEU A 42 5.63 -5.85 11.68
CA LEU A 42 6.28 -5.55 10.40
C LEU A 42 5.28 -5.40 9.24
N SER A 43 4.01 -5.80 9.43
CA SER A 43 2.96 -5.62 8.41
C SER A 43 2.56 -4.15 8.30
N ASN A 44 2.79 -3.56 7.13
CA ASN A 44 2.37 -2.20 6.82
C ASN A 44 0.83 -2.08 6.92
N CYS A 45 0.10 -3.01 6.30
CA CYS A 45 -1.35 -3.11 6.37
C CYS A 45 -1.85 -3.21 7.82
N GLY A 46 -1.24 -4.11 8.60
CA GLY A 46 -1.54 -4.28 10.01
C GLY A 46 -1.35 -3.01 10.83
N GLN A 47 -0.28 -2.26 10.56
CA GLN A 47 -0.02 -0.98 11.20
C GLN A 47 -1.11 0.06 10.87
N TYR A 48 -1.52 0.18 9.59
CA TYR A 48 -2.64 1.06 9.22
C TYR A 48 -3.95 0.66 9.91
N PHE A 49 -4.23 -0.64 10.00
CA PHE A 49 -5.45 -1.15 10.63
C PHE A 49 -5.49 -0.84 12.13
N ARG A 50 -4.35 -0.98 12.83
CA ARG A 50 -4.27 -0.73 14.27
C ARG A 50 -4.19 0.75 14.62
N LYS A 51 -3.47 1.55 13.83
CA LYS A 51 -3.12 2.93 14.20
C LYS A 51 -4.02 3.97 13.55
N VAL A 52 -4.32 3.81 12.26
CA VAL A 52 -4.99 4.85 11.45
C VAL A 52 -6.50 4.67 11.44
N ILE A 53 -7.01 3.48 11.14
CA ILE A 53 -8.45 3.21 11.05
C ILE A 53 -9.22 3.68 12.30
N PRO A 54 -8.77 3.41 13.55
CA PRO A 54 -9.51 3.83 14.75
C PRO A 54 -9.59 5.36 14.95
N LYS A 55 -8.82 6.15 14.20
CA LYS A 55 -8.74 7.61 14.32
C LYS A 55 -9.51 8.34 13.22
N VAL A 56 -10.00 7.62 12.21
CA VAL A 56 -10.55 8.20 11.00
C VAL A 56 -11.95 7.67 10.76
N GLU A 57 -12.95 8.53 10.96
CA GLU A 57 -14.34 8.19 10.70
C GLU A 57 -14.57 7.87 9.22
N GLY A 58 -15.32 6.80 8.94
CA GLY A 58 -15.63 6.34 7.58
C GLY A 58 -14.53 5.52 6.92
N LEU A 59 -13.30 5.51 7.44
CA LEU A 59 -12.24 4.64 6.95
C LEU A 59 -12.35 3.24 7.57
N THR A 60 -12.26 2.21 6.75
CA THR A 60 -12.35 0.80 7.14
C THR A 60 -11.36 -0.04 6.35
N VAL A 61 -11.16 -1.30 6.75
CA VAL A 61 -10.26 -2.24 6.06
C VAL A 61 -10.60 -2.43 4.58
N GLN A 62 -11.85 -2.24 4.17
CA GLN A 62 -12.31 -2.39 2.78
C GLN A 62 -11.74 -1.33 1.83
N HIS A 63 -11.23 -0.22 2.38
CA HIS A 63 -10.59 0.82 1.58
C HIS A 63 -9.16 0.44 1.18
N PHE A 64 -8.58 -0.59 1.79
CA PHE A 64 -7.21 -1.04 1.53
C PHE A 64 -7.20 -2.22 0.57
N ALA A 65 -6.38 -2.13 -0.48
CA ALA A 65 -5.98 -3.29 -1.25
C ALA A 65 -4.93 -4.06 -0.44
N THR A 66 -5.28 -5.29 -0.03
CA THR A 66 -4.45 -6.14 0.81
C THR A 66 -3.87 -7.33 0.04
N ILE A 67 -2.82 -7.96 0.57
CA ILE A 67 -2.30 -9.25 0.09
C ILE A 67 -2.66 -10.35 1.09
N ASP A 68 -2.91 -11.57 0.65
CA ASP A 68 -3.11 -12.69 1.57
C ASP A 68 -1.75 -13.23 2.03
N PRO A 69 -1.34 -13.02 3.30
CA PRO A 69 -0.03 -13.44 3.79
C PRO A 69 0.11 -14.96 3.95
N SER A 70 -0.95 -15.74 3.74
CA SER A 70 -0.90 -17.20 3.76
C SER A 70 -0.42 -17.81 2.44
N LEU A 71 -0.36 -17.02 1.37
CA LEU A 71 0.08 -17.47 0.05
C LEU A 71 1.61 -17.38 -0.09
N PRO A 72 2.22 -18.18 -1.00
CA PRO A 72 3.61 -17.97 -1.42
C PRO A 72 3.83 -16.55 -1.96
N ILE A 73 5.05 -16.01 -1.78
CA ILE A 73 5.37 -14.61 -2.12
C ILE A 73 5.08 -14.26 -3.59
N GLU A 74 5.33 -15.18 -4.52
CA GLU A 74 5.06 -15.00 -5.95
C GLU A 74 3.55 -14.94 -6.21
N SER A 75 2.77 -15.72 -5.48
CA SER A 75 1.30 -15.70 -5.56
C SER A 75 0.72 -14.44 -4.95
N CYS A 76 1.30 -13.93 -3.84
CA CYS A 76 0.96 -12.63 -3.29
C CYS A 76 1.19 -11.51 -4.31
N ALA A 77 2.35 -11.49 -4.97
CA ALA A 77 2.69 -10.49 -5.98
C ALA A 77 1.72 -10.54 -7.16
N ALA A 78 1.46 -11.72 -7.72
CA ALA A 78 0.54 -11.89 -8.85
C ALA A 78 -0.91 -11.53 -8.49
N ALA A 79 -1.36 -11.89 -7.28
CA ALA A 79 -2.69 -11.52 -6.79
C ALA A 79 -2.82 -10.00 -6.64
N TYR A 80 -1.79 -9.34 -6.11
CA TYR A 80 -1.78 -7.89 -5.97
C TYR A 80 -1.79 -7.19 -7.32
N GLU A 81 -0.94 -7.62 -8.26
CA GLU A 81 -0.93 -7.10 -9.64
C GLU A 81 -2.32 -7.20 -10.27
N LYS A 82 -2.98 -8.37 -10.14
CA LYS A 82 -4.35 -8.55 -10.61
C LYS A 82 -5.32 -7.55 -9.97
N THR A 83 -5.23 -7.31 -8.67
CA THR A 83 -6.04 -6.29 -7.98
C THR A 83 -5.80 -4.88 -8.55
N LEU A 84 -4.55 -4.52 -8.86
CA LEU A 84 -4.24 -3.22 -9.47
C LEU A 84 -4.81 -3.11 -10.88
N VAL A 85 -4.60 -4.13 -11.72
CA VAL A 85 -5.13 -4.17 -13.09
C VAL A 85 -6.66 -4.12 -13.09
N ASP A 86 -7.32 -4.87 -12.22
CA ASP A 86 -8.78 -4.86 -12.12
C ASP A 86 -9.32 -3.51 -11.62
N THR A 87 -8.54 -2.78 -10.82
CA THR A 87 -8.97 -1.47 -10.29
C THR A 87 -8.67 -0.31 -11.22
N PHE A 88 -7.55 -0.35 -11.97
CA PHE A 88 -7.03 0.80 -12.71
C PHE A 88 -6.73 0.53 -14.18
N GLY A 89 -6.66 -0.73 -14.62
CA GLY A 89 -6.17 -1.11 -15.96
C GLY A 89 -7.08 -0.68 -17.12
N GLY A 90 -8.27 -0.14 -16.83
CA GLY A 90 -9.24 0.27 -17.85
C GLY A 90 -9.63 -0.90 -18.76
N SER A 91 -10.02 -0.59 -20.01
CA SER A 91 -10.35 -1.60 -21.02
C SER A 91 -9.16 -2.44 -21.45
N ASP A 92 -7.95 -1.88 -21.40
CA ASP A 92 -6.76 -2.46 -22.03
C ASP A 92 -5.98 -3.37 -21.07
N ARG A 93 -6.35 -3.37 -19.77
CA ARG A 93 -5.79 -4.19 -18.69
C ARG A 93 -4.26 -4.21 -18.64
N ASN A 94 -3.63 -3.11 -19.06
CA ASN A 94 -2.18 -2.98 -19.13
C ASN A 94 -1.63 -2.45 -17.78
N PRO A 95 -0.75 -3.19 -17.07
CA PRO A 95 -0.12 -2.71 -15.84
C PRO A 95 0.71 -1.43 -16.01
N MET A 96 1.19 -1.15 -17.23
CA MET A 96 1.97 0.05 -17.52
C MET A 96 1.12 1.30 -17.74
N SER A 97 -0.21 1.15 -17.86
CA SER A 97 -1.13 2.28 -18.03
C SER A 97 -1.80 2.73 -16.71
N LEU A 98 -1.43 2.12 -15.58
CA LEU A 98 -2.00 2.44 -14.27
C LEU A 98 -1.72 3.91 -13.92
N LYS A 99 -2.78 4.67 -13.65
CA LYS A 99 -2.71 6.07 -13.20
C LYS A 99 -3.17 6.16 -11.76
N PHE A 100 -2.35 6.77 -10.92
CA PHE A 100 -2.67 7.04 -9.52
C PHE A 100 -2.66 8.54 -9.25
N ASN A 101 -3.60 9.00 -8.42
CA ASN A 101 -3.72 10.42 -8.07
C ASN A 101 -2.66 10.90 -7.07
N LEU A 102 -2.17 9.99 -6.22
CA LEU A 102 -1.23 10.30 -5.15
C LEU A 102 -0.40 9.05 -4.82
N LEU A 103 0.91 9.25 -4.72
CA LEU A 103 1.91 8.26 -4.31
C LEU A 103 2.77 8.88 -3.22
N LEU A 104 2.77 8.28 -2.03
CA LEU A 104 3.51 8.74 -0.86
C LEU A 104 4.56 7.71 -0.49
N LEU A 105 5.82 8.08 -0.70
CA LEU A 105 6.97 7.20 -0.55
C LEU A 105 7.81 7.58 0.67
N GLY A 106 8.29 6.55 1.38
CA GLY A 106 9.42 6.67 2.29
C GLY A 106 10.74 6.47 1.54
N ILE A 107 11.81 7.07 2.05
CA ILE A 107 13.17 6.82 1.58
C ILE A 107 14.03 6.30 2.73
N GLY A 108 14.68 5.15 2.51
CA GLY A 108 15.65 4.56 3.42
C GLY A 108 16.97 5.33 3.43
N CYS A 109 17.77 5.15 4.49
CA CYS A 109 19.09 5.79 4.60
C CYS A 109 20.11 5.29 3.56
N ASP A 110 19.88 4.11 3.00
CA ASP A 110 20.58 3.52 1.87
C ASP A 110 20.03 3.96 0.50
N GLY A 111 18.98 4.80 0.48
CA GLY A 111 18.32 5.30 -0.72
C GLY A 111 17.24 4.37 -1.29
N HIS A 112 16.85 3.28 -0.60
CA HIS A 112 15.72 2.46 -1.06
C HIS A 112 14.39 3.20 -0.93
N THR A 113 13.41 2.84 -1.77
CA THR A 113 12.00 3.21 -1.61
C THR A 113 11.16 1.97 -1.84
N CYS A 114 9.98 1.89 -1.23
CA CYS A 114 9.20 0.64 -1.23
C CYS A 114 10.11 -0.51 -0.73
N SER A 115 10.05 -1.66 -1.40
CA SER A 115 11.06 -2.73 -1.28
C SER A 115 12.03 -2.77 -2.47
N LEU A 116 12.30 -1.62 -3.09
CA LEU A 116 13.21 -1.47 -4.23
C LEU A 116 14.58 -1.00 -3.75
N PHE A 117 15.46 -1.96 -3.50
CA PHE A 117 16.80 -1.70 -2.98
C PHE A 117 17.79 -1.38 -4.11
N PRO A 118 18.76 -0.47 -3.88
CA PRO A 118 19.82 -0.20 -4.84
C PRO A 118 20.53 -1.50 -5.28
N ARG A 119 20.73 -1.65 -6.60
CA ARG A 119 21.41 -2.81 -7.22
C ARG A 119 20.71 -4.17 -7.05
N SER A 120 19.47 -4.19 -6.56
CA SER A 120 18.63 -5.39 -6.52
C SER A 120 18.21 -5.83 -7.92
N GLU A 121 17.80 -7.10 -8.04
CA GLU A 121 17.27 -7.65 -9.28
C GLU A 121 16.00 -6.94 -9.75
N ALA A 122 15.16 -6.50 -8.80
CA ALA A 122 13.91 -5.78 -9.08
C ALA A 122 14.10 -4.43 -9.80
N LEU A 123 15.31 -3.86 -9.79
CA LEU A 123 15.65 -2.61 -10.46
C LEU A 123 16.52 -2.80 -11.71
N ARG A 124 16.75 -4.04 -12.15
CA ARG A 124 17.48 -4.30 -13.40
C ARG A 124 16.52 -4.06 -14.57
N VAL A 125 16.96 -3.24 -15.53
CA VAL A 125 16.23 -2.88 -16.76
C VAL A 125 16.79 -3.64 -17.95
#